data_AF-A0A251XNA0-F1
#
_entry.id   AF-A0A251XNA0-F1
#
_cell.length_a   1.000
_cell.length_b   1.000
_cell.length_c   1.000
_cell.angle_alpha   90.00
_cell.angle_beta   90.00
_cell.angle_gamma   90.00
#
_symmetry.space_group_name_H-M   'P 1'
#
loop_
_entity.id
_entity.type
_entity.pdbx_description
1 polymer ?
#
loop_
_entity_poly.entity_id
_entity_poly.type
_entity_poly.pdbx_seq_one_letter_code
_entity_poly.pdbx_strand_id
1 'polypeptide(L)'
;MYVAVKGGEKAIAAAHALLAAEGRGAPGSARIETGQVAGQLGVLVSRVMTEGSLHDPELAARALIQAQGDVLEAVTLLRSYRTTLPRFGCTLPVDTAGLPPQRRVSATFKDLPGGQQLGATFDYTHRLFTDAEPAAVTSRAADAGATMPRVADLLGQSALIEPDSHPGQDDEEPRTSRASPPCTR
;
A
#
# COMPACT_ATOMS: atom_id res chain seq x y z
N MET A 1 -28.29 42.80 -24.68
CA MET A 1 -26.98 42.40 -25.23
C MET A 1 -26.20 41.74 -24.10
N TYR A 2 -25.80 40.48 -24.24
CA TYR A 2 -24.95 39.80 -23.24
C TYR A 2 -23.48 39.93 -23.66
N VAL A 3 -22.61 40.25 -22.71
CA VAL A 3 -21.16 40.43 -22.93
C VAL A 3 -20.42 39.45 -22.03
N ALA A 4 -19.41 38.78 -22.57
CA ALA A 4 -18.56 37.88 -21.80
C ALA A 4 -17.79 38.65 -20.71
N VAL A 5 -17.93 38.21 -19.47
CA VAL A 5 -17.18 38.72 -18.32
C VAL A 5 -16.28 37.64 -17.74
N LYS A 6 -15.10 38.03 -17.26
CA LYS A 6 -14.18 37.11 -16.57
C LYS A 6 -14.69 36.85 -15.15
N GLY A 7 -14.96 35.58 -14.82
CA GLY A 7 -15.36 35.15 -13.47
C GLY A 7 -14.76 33.81 -13.01
N GLY A 8 -14.13 33.06 -13.91
CA GLY A 8 -13.68 31.69 -13.64
C GLY A 8 -12.67 31.58 -12.49
N GLU A 9 -11.65 32.43 -12.45
CA GLU A 9 -10.63 32.39 -11.38
C GLU A 9 -11.23 32.61 -9.99
N LYS A 10 -12.14 33.58 -9.85
CA LYS A 10 -12.85 33.85 -8.59
C LYS A 10 -13.71 32.65 -8.18
N ALA A 11 -14.39 32.03 -9.15
CA ALA A 11 -15.20 30.84 -8.89
C ALA A 11 -14.36 29.65 -8.44
N ILE A 12 -13.20 29.42 -9.09
CA ILE A 12 -12.25 28.35 -8.72
C ILE A 12 -11.70 28.59 -7.30
N ALA A 13 -11.27 29.82 -6.99
CA ALA A 13 -10.76 30.14 -5.66
C ALA A 13 -11.82 29.95 -4.57
N ALA A 14 -13.07 30.37 -4.83
CA ALA A 14 -14.18 30.16 -3.91
C ALA A 14 -14.49 28.66 -3.72
N ALA A 15 -14.45 27.87 -4.80
CA ALA A 15 -14.66 26.43 -4.73
C ALA A 15 -13.56 25.72 -3.91
N HIS A 16 -12.29 26.09 -4.10
CA HIS A 16 -11.20 25.54 -3.28
C HIS A 16 -11.33 25.92 -1.80
N ALA A 17 -11.70 27.16 -1.51
CA ALA A 17 -11.93 27.61 -0.13
C ALA A 17 -13.09 26.86 0.53
N LEU A 18 -14.18 26.64 -0.21
CA LEU A 18 -15.31 25.84 0.26
C LEU A 18 -14.90 24.40 0.53
N LEU A 19 -14.21 23.75 -0.42
CA LEU A 19 -13.72 22.38 -0.25
C LEU A 19 -12.80 22.26 0.97
N ALA A 20 -11.89 23.22 1.18
CA ALA A 20 -11.00 23.24 2.33
C ALA A 20 -11.76 23.42 3.66
N ALA A 21 -12.81 24.25 3.66
CA ALA A 21 -13.66 24.44 4.84
C ALA A 21 -14.48 23.18 5.17
N GLU A 22 -15.06 22.52 4.16
CA GLU A 22 -15.79 21.26 4.33
C GLU A 22 -14.87 20.14 4.83
N GLY A 23 -13.69 20.01 4.23
CA GLY A 23 -12.69 19.02 4.64
C GLY A 23 -12.11 19.23 6.04
N ARG A 24 -12.14 20.47 6.56
CA ARG A 24 -11.73 20.74 7.95
C ARG A 24 -12.73 20.17 8.96
N GLY A 25 -14.00 20.03 8.58
CA GLY A 25 -15.08 19.61 9.46
C GLY A 25 -15.47 20.67 10.50
N ALA A 26 -16.25 20.26 11.51
CA ALA A 26 -16.84 21.16 12.49
C ALA A 26 -15.79 21.96 13.30
N PRO A 27 -15.98 23.29 13.50
CA PRO A 27 -15.16 24.09 14.39
C PRO A 27 -15.27 23.58 15.83
N GLY A 28 -14.20 22.94 16.33
CA GLY A 28 -14.17 22.32 17.67
C GLY A 28 -13.73 20.85 17.64
N SER A 29 -13.85 20.19 16.48
CA SER A 29 -13.30 18.84 16.32
C SER A 29 -11.77 18.89 16.20
N ALA A 30 -11.11 17.95 16.90
CA ALA A 30 -9.69 17.72 16.77
C ALA A 30 -9.33 17.48 15.29
N ARG A 31 -8.17 18.01 14.87
CA ARG A 31 -7.69 17.79 13.51
C ARG A 31 -7.21 16.35 13.38
N ILE A 32 -7.54 15.69 12.27
CA ILE A 32 -6.98 14.38 11.94
C ILE A 32 -5.49 14.53 11.69
N GLU A 33 -4.68 13.81 12.44
CA GLU A 33 -3.23 13.80 12.29
C GLU A 33 -2.78 12.69 11.33
N THR A 34 -1.73 12.96 10.56
CA THR A 34 -1.16 12.00 9.62
C THR A 34 -0.77 10.69 10.31
N GLY A 35 -0.21 10.76 11.52
CA GLY A 35 0.17 9.58 12.30
C GLY A 35 -1.03 8.70 12.69
N GLN A 36 -2.21 9.29 12.94
CA GLN A 36 -3.43 8.53 13.23
C GLN A 36 -3.86 7.74 12.00
N VAL A 37 -3.90 8.37 10.83
CA VAL A 37 -4.27 7.69 9.58
C VAL A 37 -3.25 6.61 9.21
N ALA A 38 -1.96 6.92 9.29
CA ALA A 38 -0.87 5.97 9.03
C ALA A 38 -0.93 4.74 9.97
N GLY A 39 -1.24 4.96 11.25
CA GLY A 39 -1.27 3.89 12.26
C GLY A 39 -2.58 3.10 12.34
N GLN A 40 -3.72 3.71 12.03
CA GLN A 40 -5.05 3.12 12.26
C GLN A 40 -5.72 2.65 10.97
N LEU A 41 -5.41 3.26 9.83
CA LEU A 41 -6.03 2.96 8.53
C LEU A 41 -5.06 2.27 7.56
N GLY A 42 -4.25 1.34 8.09
CA GLY A 42 -3.15 0.71 7.35
C GLY A 42 -3.54 0.11 5.99
N VAL A 43 -4.72 -0.52 5.88
CA VAL A 43 -5.20 -1.09 4.60
C VAL A 43 -5.42 -0.02 3.54
N LEU A 44 -5.98 1.13 3.93
CA LEU A 44 -6.22 2.26 3.05
C LEU A 44 -4.92 2.92 2.62
N VAL A 45 -4.00 3.10 3.58
CA VAL A 45 -2.67 3.65 3.35
C VAL A 45 -1.86 2.77 2.39
N SER A 46 -1.88 1.44 2.58
CA SER A 46 -1.27 0.48 1.67
C SER A 46 -1.81 0.59 0.25
N ARG A 47 -3.13 0.73 0.08
CA ARG A 47 -3.73 0.91 -1.24
C ARG A 47 -3.21 2.16 -1.95
N VAL A 48 -3.19 3.30 -1.24
CA VAL A 48 -2.69 4.57 -1.79
C VAL A 48 -1.21 4.49 -2.14
N MET A 49 -0.37 3.86 -1.30
CA MET A 49 1.05 3.65 -1.60
C MET A 49 1.25 2.79 -2.85
N THR A 50 0.51 1.68 -2.98
CA THR A 50 0.63 0.74 -4.10
C THR A 50 0.20 1.39 -5.42
N GLU A 51 -1.01 1.95 -5.48
CA GLU A 51 -1.53 2.58 -6.70
C GLU A 51 -0.81 3.91 -7.02
N GLY A 52 -0.37 4.61 -5.96
CA GLY A 52 0.48 5.80 -6.03
C GLY A 52 1.91 5.51 -6.48
N SER A 53 2.33 4.25 -6.38
CA SER A 53 3.68 3.77 -6.64
C SER A 53 4.76 4.54 -5.85
N LEU A 54 4.49 4.88 -4.60
CA LEU A 54 5.45 5.50 -3.67
C LEU A 54 5.25 4.89 -2.29
N HIS A 55 6.26 4.17 -1.80
CA HIS A 55 6.19 3.54 -0.48
C HIS A 55 6.62 4.53 0.60
N ASP A 56 5.66 5.28 1.11
CA ASP A 56 5.80 6.19 2.25
C ASP A 56 4.45 6.31 2.96
N PRO A 57 4.28 5.69 4.16
CA PRO A 57 3.01 5.68 4.86
C PRO A 57 2.54 7.07 5.30
N GLU A 58 3.45 7.97 5.64
CA GLU A 58 3.12 9.31 6.11
C GLU A 58 2.65 10.19 4.95
N LEU A 59 3.32 10.12 3.79
CA LEU A 59 2.88 10.82 2.58
C LEU A 59 1.53 10.31 2.08
N ALA A 60 1.31 8.99 2.09
CA ALA A 60 0.03 8.41 1.71
C ALA A 60 -1.10 8.82 2.67
N ALA A 61 -0.84 8.83 3.98
CA ALA A 61 -1.79 9.33 4.98
C ALA A 61 -2.08 10.83 4.79
N ARG A 62 -1.07 11.64 4.47
CA ARG A 62 -1.26 13.07 4.18
C ARG A 62 -2.11 13.28 2.92
N ALA A 63 -1.88 12.48 1.88
CA ALA A 63 -2.67 12.50 0.66
C ALA A 63 -4.14 12.17 0.94
N LEU A 64 -4.40 11.14 1.76
CA LEU A 64 -5.76 10.76 2.19
C LEU A 64 -6.47 11.89 2.94
N ILE A 65 -5.78 12.55 3.88
CA ILE A 65 -6.36 13.68 4.63
C ILE A 65 -6.67 14.85 3.67
N GLN A 66 -5.75 15.18 2.78
CA GLN A 66 -5.93 16.28 1.83
C GLN A 66 -7.07 16.01 0.83
N ALA A 67 -7.21 14.75 0.41
CA ALA A 67 -8.30 14.29 -0.45
C ALA A 67 -9.60 13.98 0.31
N GLN A 68 -9.67 14.28 1.62
CA GLN A 68 -10.85 14.05 2.46
C GLN A 68 -11.35 12.59 2.43
N GLY A 69 -10.42 11.64 2.27
CA GLY A 69 -10.71 10.21 2.16
C GLY A 69 -11.01 9.72 0.75
N ASP A 70 -11.08 10.59 -0.27
CA ASP A 70 -11.16 10.16 -1.67
C ASP A 70 -9.85 9.47 -2.07
N VAL A 71 -9.93 8.16 -2.26
CA VAL A 71 -8.78 7.31 -2.56
C VAL A 71 -8.23 7.60 -3.96
N LEU A 72 -9.09 7.88 -4.94
CA LEU A 72 -8.64 8.13 -6.31
C LEU A 72 -7.89 9.47 -6.38
N GLU A 73 -8.39 10.49 -5.70
CA GLU A 73 -7.72 11.79 -5.60
C GLU A 73 -6.42 11.68 -4.78
N ALA A 74 -6.42 10.94 -3.67
CA ALA A 74 -5.20 10.69 -2.89
C ALA A 74 -4.11 9.98 -3.71
N VAL A 75 -4.49 8.97 -4.50
CA VAL A 75 -3.57 8.30 -5.44
C VAL A 75 -3.06 9.27 -6.48
N THR A 76 -3.92 10.08 -7.08
CA THR A 76 -3.54 11.08 -8.08
C THR A 76 -2.56 12.09 -7.52
N LEU A 77 -2.81 12.57 -6.29
CA LEU A 77 -1.93 13.47 -5.57
C LEU A 77 -0.57 12.83 -5.30
N LEU A 78 -0.53 11.59 -4.80
CA LEU A 78 0.73 10.90 -4.49
C LEU A 78 1.54 10.61 -5.75
N ARG A 79 0.88 10.23 -6.86
CA ARG A 79 1.52 10.05 -8.18
C ARG A 79 2.10 11.35 -8.70
N SER A 80 1.36 12.45 -8.55
CA SER A 80 1.81 13.78 -8.98
C SER A 80 2.99 14.25 -8.12
N TYR A 81 2.96 14.02 -6.81
CA TYR A 81 4.09 14.32 -5.93
C TYR A 81 5.33 13.51 -6.31
N ARG A 82 5.17 12.22 -6.63
CA ARG A 82 6.30 11.38 -7.05
C ARG A 82 7.04 11.95 -8.27
N THR A 83 6.36 12.63 -9.21
CA THR A 83 7.05 13.20 -10.39
C THR A 83 7.94 14.38 -10.06
N THR A 84 7.78 15.00 -8.88
CA THR A 84 8.65 16.09 -8.42
C THR A 84 9.90 15.58 -7.70
N LEU A 85 10.01 14.26 -7.46
CA LEU A 85 11.12 13.66 -6.72
C LEU A 85 12.24 13.19 -7.66
N PRO A 86 13.51 13.45 -7.35
CA PRO A 86 14.63 12.87 -8.08
C PRO A 86 14.74 11.36 -7.82
N ARG A 87 15.22 10.62 -8.82
CA ARG A 87 15.54 9.19 -8.68
C ARG A 87 17.02 9.03 -8.34
N PHE A 88 17.32 8.67 -7.10
CA PHE A 88 18.72 8.52 -6.64
C PHE A 88 19.37 7.20 -7.05
N GLY A 89 18.58 6.16 -7.34
CA GLY A 89 19.13 4.87 -7.71
C GLY A 89 18.07 3.79 -7.89
N CYS A 90 18.57 2.56 -7.93
CA CYS A 90 17.83 1.33 -8.12
C CYS A 90 18.22 0.36 -6.99
N THR A 91 17.25 -0.31 -6.37
CA THR A 91 17.54 -1.30 -5.32
C THR A 91 17.96 -2.64 -5.93
N LEU A 92 18.58 -3.49 -5.12
CA LEU A 92 18.72 -4.91 -5.47
C LEU A 92 17.34 -5.60 -5.49
N PRO A 93 17.19 -6.71 -6.22
CA PRO A 93 16.00 -7.56 -6.13
C PRO A 93 15.76 -8.01 -4.68
N VAL A 94 14.49 -8.05 -4.27
CA VAL A 94 14.11 -8.48 -2.92
C VAL A 94 14.09 -10.01 -2.87
N ASP A 95 14.84 -10.61 -1.96
CA ASP A 95 14.72 -12.02 -1.63
C ASP A 95 13.51 -12.25 -0.71
N THR A 96 12.38 -12.63 -1.30
CA THR A 96 11.15 -12.90 -0.55
C THR A 96 11.17 -14.23 0.20
N ALA A 97 12.12 -15.14 -0.08
CA ALA A 97 12.24 -16.40 0.64
C ALA A 97 12.86 -16.19 2.03
N GLY A 98 13.77 -15.23 2.16
CA GLY A 98 14.36 -14.82 3.44
C GLY A 98 13.48 -13.92 4.31
N LEU A 99 12.32 -13.46 3.82
CA LEU A 99 11.45 -12.57 4.59
C LEU A 99 10.55 -13.35 5.56
N PRO A 100 10.56 -13.03 6.86
CA PRO A 100 9.63 -13.64 7.81
C PRO A 100 8.19 -13.19 7.48
N PRO A 101 7.26 -14.12 7.23
CA PRO A 101 5.91 -13.75 6.85
C PRO A 101 5.11 -13.20 8.03
N GLN A 102 4.39 -12.09 7.80
CA GLN A 102 3.34 -11.65 8.71
C GLN A 102 2.08 -12.52 8.57
N ARG A 103 1.88 -13.08 7.38
CA ARG A 103 0.80 -13.99 7.00
C ARG A 103 1.34 -14.96 5.94
N ARG A 104 1.02 -16.24 6.07
CA ARG A 104 1.38 -17.32 5.15
C ARG A 104 0.21 -18.29 5.03
N VAL A 105 -0.46 -18.30 3.90
CA VAL A 105 -1.60 -19.18 3.63
C VAL A 105 -1.42 -19.85 2.28
N SER A 106 -1.72 -21.14 2.19
CA SER A 106 -1.80 -21.88 0.93
C SER A 106 -3.11 -22.66 0.85
N ALA A 107 -3.74 -22.61 -0.32
CA ALA A 107 -4.90 -23.44 -0.64
C ALA A 107 -4.52 -24.79 -1.26
N THR A 108 -3.25 -24.99 -1.63
CA THR A 108 -2.78 -26.17 -2.37
C THR A 108 -2.62 -27.40 -1.47
N PHE A 109 -2.14 -27.18 -0.25
CA PHE A 109 -1.95 -28.22 0.75
C PHE A 109 -2.71 -27.86 2.02
N LYS A 110 -3.25 -28.88 2.69
CA LYS A 110 -3.84 -28.72 4.01
C LYS A 110 -2.79 -28.22 5.02
N ASP A 111 -1.68 -28.95 5.10
CA ASP A 111 -0.56 -28.68 6.00
C ASP A 111 0.72 -28.39 5.20
N LEU A 112 1.54 -27.47 5.71
CA LEU A 112 2.79 -27.02 5.08
C LEU A 112 3.94 -27.10 6.08
N PRO A 113 5.19 -27.30 5.61
CA PRO A 113 6.36 -27.02 6.43
C PRO A 113 6.30 -25.58 6.94
N GLY A 114 6.45 -25.39 8.25
CA GLY A 114 6.26 -24.11 8.94
C GLY A 114 4.80 -23.66 9.16
N GLY A 115 3.83 -24.49 8.79
CA GLY A 115 2.41 -24.28 9.11
C GLY A 115 1.70 -23.19 8.31
N GLN A 116 0.39 -23.09 8.54
CA GLN A 116 -0.47 -22.03 8.02
C GLN A 116 -0.55 -20.90 9.06
N GLN A 117 -0.23 -19.67 8.66
CA GLN A 117 -0.25 -18.49 9.51
C GLN A 117 -1.25 -17.47 8.93
N LEU A 118 -2.43 -17.34 9.55
CA LEU A 118 -3.46 -16.41 9.07
C LEU A 118 -3.07 -14.93 9.23
N GLY A 119 -2.27 -14.59 10.25
CA GLY A 119 -1.93 -13.20 10.54
C GLY A 119 -3.17 -12.32 10.81
N ALA A 120 -3.01 -11.00 10.72
CA ALA A 120 -4.13 -10.06 10.79
C ALA A 120 -4.94 -10.10 9.47
N THR A 121 -6.23 -10.44 9.54
CA THR A 121 -7.10 -10.57 8.35
C THR A 121 -8.58 -10.35 8.66
N PHE A 122 -9.35 -10.05 7.61
CA PHE A 122 -10.81 -10.00 7.62
C PHE A 122 -11.50 -11.32 7.18
N ASP A 123 -10.76 -12.32 6.68
CA ASP A 123 -11.32 -13.48 5.92
C ASP A 123 -12.36 -14.34 6.65
N TYR A 124 -12.40 -14.28 7.98
CA TYR A 124 -13.35 -15.06 8.80
C TYR A 124 -14.15 -14.19 9.74
N THR A 125 -14.14 -12.87 9.51
CA THR A 125 -14.95 -11.94 10.30
C THR A 125 -16.42 -12.02 9.89
N HIS A 126 -17.31 -11.93 10.86
CA HIS A 126 -18.73 -11.70 10.57
C HIS A 126 -18.90 -10.25 10.13
N ARG A 127 -19.56 -10.03 8.99
CA ARG A 127 -19.78 -8.71 8.40
C ARG A 127 -20.94 -7.99 9.09
N LEU A 128 -20.80 -7.77 10.40
CA LEU A 128 -21.78 -7.12 11.27
C LEU A 128 -21.12 -5.92 11.95
N PHE A 129 -21.87 -4.84 12.18
CA PHE A 129 -21.39 -3.72 13.00
C PHE A 129 -21.25 -4.15 14.46
N THR A 130 -20.25 -3.60 15.13
CA THR A 130 -19.96 -3.87 16.54
C THR A 130 -19.49 -2.57 17.20
N ASP A 131 -19.94 -2.35 18.44
CA ASP A 131 -19.49 -1.24 19.30
C ASP A 131 -18.42 -1.72 20.31
N ALA A 132 -17.97 -2.98 20.19
CA ALA A 132 -16.99 -3.55 21.09
C ALA A 132 -15.57 -3.03 20.77
N GLU A 133 -14.89 -2.52 21.80
CA GLU A 133 -13.48 -2.17 21.72
C GLU A 133 -12.62 -3.43 21.51
N PRO A 134 -11.61 -3.37 20.63
CA PRO A 134 -10.73 -4.50 20.39
C PRO A 134 -9.94 -4.85 21.66
N ALA A 135 -10.00 -6.11 22.07
CA ALA A 135 -9.21 -6.60 23.19
C ALA A 135 -7.70 -6.47 22.89
N ALA A 136 -6.93 -5.98 23.86
CA ALA A 136 -5.48 -5.92 23.74
C ALA A 136 -4.90 -7.35 23.64
N VAL A 137 -4.17 -7.62 22.55
CA VAL A 137 -3.51 -8.91 22.35
C VAL A 137 -2.14 -8.88 23.04
N THR A 138 -1.95 -9.74 24.04
CA THR A 138 -0.74 -9.78 24.89
C THR A 138 0.32 -10.78 24.44
N SER A 139 0.00 -11.69 23.51
CA SER A 139 0.97 -12.70 23.06
C SER A 139 1.03 -12.80 21.54
N ARG A 140 2.21 -12.51 20.99
CA ARG A 140 2.57 -12.87 19.61
C ARG A 140 3.40 -14.15 19.72
N ALA A 141 2.77 -15.30 19.62
CA ALA A 141 3.50 -16.57 19.56
C ALA A 141 4.24 -16.63 18.21
N ALA A 142 5.54 -16.32 18.24
CA ALA A 142 6.41 -16.52 17.10
C ALA A 142 7.03 -17.90 17.25
N ASP A 143 6.69 -18.82 16.34
CA ASP A 143 7.43 -20.07 16.21
C ASP A 143 8.72 -19.76 15.42
N ALA A 144 9.67 -19.13 16.11
CA ALA A 144 10.90 -18.62 15.55
C ALA A 144 11.86 -19.79 15.28
N GLY A 145 11.76 -20.40 14.10
CA GLY A 145 12.73 -21.42 13.68
C GLY A 145 12.23 -22.45 12.66
N ALA A 146 10.93 -22.48 12.35
CA ALA A 146 10.44 -23.42 11.35
C ALA A 146 10.83 -22.99 9.94
N THR A 147 11.33 -23.92 9.13
CA THR A 147 11.61 -23.68 7.71
C THR A 147 10.31 -23.47 6.94
N MET A 148 10.24 -22.39 6.16
CA MET A 148 9.05 -21.99 5.41
C MET A 148 9.37 -21.91 3.90
N PRO A 149 9.57 -23.04 3.20
CA PRO A 149 9.80 -23.04 1.76
C PRO A 149 8.60 -22.45 1.00
N ARG A 150 8.86 -21.91 -0.19
CA ARG A 150 7.78 -21.47 -1.08
C ARG A 150 7.00 -22.68 -1.56
N VAL A 151 5.69 -22.52 -1.72
CA VAL A 151 4.83 -23.61 -2.21
C VAL A 151 5.20 -24.00 -3.64
N ALA A 152 5.62 -23.04 -4.46
CA ALA A 152 6.13 -23.31 -5.81
C ALA A 152 7.33 -24.28 -5.79
N ASP A 153 8.28 -24.09 -4.87
CA ASP A 153 9.45 -24.97 -4.75
C ASP A 153 9.03 -26.42 -4.40
N LEU A 154 8.05 -26.60 -3.53
CA LEU A 154 7.51 -27.92 -3.17
C LEU A 154 6.85 -28.62 -4.36
N LEU A 155 6.10 -27.87 -5.17
CA LEU A 155 5.45 -28.37 -6.37
C LEU A 155 6.49 -28.72 -7.45
N GLY A 156 7.52 -27.89 -7.61
CA GLY A 156 8.63 -28.11 -8.54
C GLY A 156 9.45 -29.35 -8.19
N GLN A 157 9.75 -29.56 -6.90
CA GLN A 157 10.40 -30.78 -6.42
C GLN A 157 9.59 -32.05 -6.70
N SER A 158 8.26 -31.93 -6.76
CA SER A 158 7.35 -33.02 -7.09
C SER A 158 7.07 -33.14 -8.59
N ALA A 159 7.77 -32.36 -9.44
CA ALA A 159 7.57 -32.27 -10.88
C ALA A 159 6.11 -31.95 -11.29
N LEU A 160 5.37 -31.24 -10.44
CA LEU A 160 3.98 -30.83 -10.72
C LEU A 160 3.92 -29.50 -11.48
N ILE A 161 4.96 -28.68 -11.36
CA ILE A 161 5.15 -27.44 -12.11
C ILE A 161 6.61 -27.32 -12.56
N GLU A 162 6.85 -26.48 -13.56
CA GLU A 162 8.20 -26.05 -13.90
C GLU A 162 8.76 -25.16 -12.76
N PRO A 163 9.98 -25.42 -12.27
CA PRO A 163 10.59 -24.59 -11.24
C PRO A 163 10.95 -23.21 -11.78
N ASP A 164 10.86 -22.20 -10.92
CA ASP A 164 11.31 -20.85 -11.25
C ASP A 164 12.81 -20.87 -11.63
N SER A 165 13.15 -20.12 -12.68
CA SER A 165 14.55 -19.93 -13.08
C SER A 165 15.30 -19.15 -12.00
N HIS A 166 16.47 -19.62 -11.60
CA HIS A 166 17.35 -18.81 -10.76
C HIS A 166 17.87 -17.62 -11.59
N PRO A 167 17.79 -16.39 -11.05
CA PRO A 167 18.21 -15.23 -11.80
C PRO A 167 19.68 -15.36 -12.21
N GLY A 168 19.91 -15.36 -13.51
CA GLY A 168 21.22 -15.53 -14.14
C GLY A 168 21.86 -14.19 -14.49
N GLN A 169 23.16 -14.21 -14.81
CA GLN A 169 23.85 -13.01 -15.32
C GLN A 169 23.35 -12.60 -16.73
N ASP A 170 22.68 -13.51 -17.44
CA ASP A 170 22.19 -13.33 -18.80
C ASP A 170 20.69 -12.94 -18.86
N ASP A 171 20.04 -12.69 -17.72
CA ASP A 171 18.64 -12.27 -17.70
C ASP A 171 18.46 -10.86 -18.29
N GLU A 172 17.42 -10.69 -19.10
CA GLU A 172 17.08 -9.41 -19.71
C GLU A 172 16.74 -8.37 -18.62
N GLU A 173 17.30 -7.16 -18.75
CA GLU A 173 17.01 -6.08 -17.81
C GLU A 173 15.51 -5.75 -17.81
N PRO A 174 14.84 -5.69 -16.63
CA PRO A 174 13.40 -5.47 -16.57
C PRO A 174 13.02 -4.12 -17.17
N ARG A 175 12.11 -4.16 -18.14
CA ARG A 175 11.61 -2.95 -18.79
C ARG A 175 10.87 -2.04 -17.81
N THR A 176 11.26 -0.77 -17.79
CA THR A 176 10.53 0.28 -17.06
C THR A 176 9.56 0.99 -18.00
N SER A 177 8.27 1.03 -17.65
CA SER A 177 7.27 1.84 -18.36
C SER A 177 7.41 3.34 -18.09
N ARG A 178 8.26 3.74 -17.12
CA ARG A 178 8.56 5.14 -16.82
C ARG A 178 9.76 5.58 -17.63
N ALA A 179 9.58 6.63 -18.42
CA ALA A 179 10.65 7.26 -19.19
C ALA A 179 11.70 7.87 -18.25
N SER A 180 12.86 7.25 -18.16
CA SER A 180 14.10 7.81 -17.61
C SER A 180 15.26 7.06 -18.24
N PRO A 181 16.42 7.71 -18.49
CA PRO A 181 17.62 6.99 -18.92
C PRO A 181 17.96 5.89 -17.90
N PRO A 182 18.66 4.82 -18.30
CA PRO A 182 19.03 3.74 -17.39
C PRO A 182 19.71 4.33 -16.15
N CYS A 183 19.40 3.79 -14.96
CA CYS A 183 20.14 4.07 -13.73
C CYS A 183 21.63 3.86 -14.10
N THR A 184 22.41 4.93 -14.26
CA THR A 184 23.85 4.79 -14.48
C THR A 184 24.42 4.10 -13.25
N ARG A 185 25.02 2.95 -13.49
CA ARG A 185 25.59 2.06 -12.48
C ARG A 185 26.74 2.71 -11.73
#